data_AF-A0A8D1GCT8-F1
#
_entry.id   AF-A0A8D1GCT8-F1
#
_cell.length_a   1.000
_cell.length_b   1.000
_cell.length_c   1.000
_cell.angle_alpha   90.00
_cell.angle_beta   90.00
_cell.angle_gamma   90.00
#
_symmetry.space_group_name_H-M   'P 1'
#
loop_
_entity.id
_entity.type
_entity.pdbx_description
1 polymer ?
#
loop_
_entity_poly.entity_id
_entity_poly.type
_entity_poly.pdbx_seq_one_letter_code
_entity_poly.pdbx_strand_id
1 'polypeptide(L)'
;MREGKRARSYGLPARLAVQFWALASSACTAQPGTSDLAFYTEVIMSFFQLLRKKKELIPLVFFMTAAASGASAFAIYSLGKTDVIIDRKRNPEPWETVDPNVPRKLITINQEWKPIEELQNVRRATR
;
A
#
# COMPACT_ATOMS: atom_id res chain seq x y z
N MET A 1 34.22 -31.19 -40.06
CA MET A 1 33.29 -31.76 -39.07
C MET A 1 32.05 -30.87 -39.00
N ARG A 2 30.91 -31.31 -39.53
CA ARG A 2 29.60 -30.61 -39.46
C ARG A 2 28.69 -31.43 -38.55
N GLU A 3 28.32 -30.91 -37.38
CA GLU A 3 27.23 -31.50 -36.58
C GLU A 3 25.93 -30.74 -36.84
N GLY A 4 25.03 -31.40 -37.58
CA GLY A 4 23.67 -30.92 -37.83
C GLY A 4 22.76 -31.20 -36.62
N LYS A 5 22.27 -30.13 -35.99
CA LYS A 5 21.22 -30.21 -34.96
C LYS A 5 19.89 -30.59 -35.63
N ARG A 6 19.44 -31.83 -35.43
CA ARG A 6 18.10 -32.31 -35.79
C ARG A 6 17.07 -31.73 -34.81
N ALA A 7 16.30 -30.75 -35.24
CA ALA A 7 15.08 -30.33 -34.55
C ALA A 7 14.01 -31.43 -34.74
N ARG A 8 13.66 -32.11 -33.65
CA ARG A 8 12.63 -33.17 -33.66
C ARG A 8 11.27 -32.49 -33.54
N SER A 9 10.55 -32.40 -34.65
CA SER A 9 9.19 -31.87 -34.72
C SER A 9 8.23 -32.84 -34.04
N TYR A 10 7.76 -32.50 -32.83
CA TYR A 10 6.67 -33.21 -32.17
C TYR A 10 5.35 -32.61 -32.65
N GLY A 11 4.78 -33.18 -33.71
CA GLY A 11 3.42 -32.87 -34.14
C GLY A 11 2.42 -33.40 -33.11
N LEU A 12 2.03 -32.55 -32.14
CA LEU A 12 0.90 -32.83 -31.26
C LEU A 12 -0.38 -32.80 -32.10
N PRO A 13 -1.20 -33.86 -32.11
CA PRO A 13 -2.43 -33.85 -32.89
C PRO A 13 -3.33 -32.74 -32.35
N ALA A 14 -3.81 -31.85 -33.23
CA ALA A 14 -4.62 -30.68 -32.88
C ALA A 14 -5.81 -31.01 -31.97
N ARG A 15 -6.33 -32.24 -32.02
CA ARG A 15 -7.38 -32.76 -31.12
C ARG A 15 -6.97 -32.79 -29.64
N LEU A 16 -5.73 -33.16 -29.31
CA LEU A 16 -5.25 -33.18 -27.93
C LEU A 16 -4.96 -31.76 -27.41
N ALA A 17 -4.48 -30.87 -28.28
CA ALA A 17 -4.27 -29.46 -27.92
C ALA A 17 -5.59 -28.76 -27.58
N VAL A 18 -6.67 -29.03 -28.33
CA VAL A 18 -8.00 -28.48 -28.05
C VAL A 18 -8.61 -29.07 -26.78
N GLN A 19 -8.41 -30.36 -26.50
CA GLN A 19 -8.87 -30.98 -25.24
C GLN A 19 -8.10 -30.48 -24.02
N PHE A 20 -6.78 -30.29 -24.12
CA PHE A 20 -5.99 -29.68 -23.05
C PHE A 20 -6.36 -28.22 -22.82
N TRP A 21 -6.63 -27.45 -23.88
CA TRP A 21 -7.07 -26.07 -23.76
C TRP A 21 -8.49 -25.96 -23.16
N ALA A 22 -9.40 -26.88 -23.51
CA ALA A 22 -10.74 -26.94 -22.94
C ALA A 22 -10.75 -27.35 -21.46
N LEU A 23 -9.89 -28.29 -21.04
CA LEU A 23 -9.74 -28.68 -19.64
C LEU A 23 -9.00 -27.61 -18.81
N ALA A 24 -8.02 -26.91 -19.39
CA ALA A 24 -7.33 -25.81 -18.73
C ALA A 24 -8.23 -24.56 -18.57
N SER A 25 -9.13 -24.29 -19.51
CA SER A 25 -10.13 -23.21 -19.38
C SER A 25 -11.19 -23.51 -18.31
N SER A 26 -11.53 -24.78 -18.08
CA SER A 26 -12.55 -25.15 -17.08
C SER A 26 -12.05 -25.01 -15.63
N ALA A 27 -10.74 -25.18 -15.39
CA ALA A 27 -10.14 -24.95 -14.07
C ALA A 27 -9.94 -23.45 -13.74
N CYS A 28 -10.06 -22.56 -14.73
CA CYS A 28 -9.83 -21.12 -14.58
C CYS A 28 -11.13 -20.29 -14.51
N THR A 29 -12.25 -20.94 -14.18
CA THR A 29 -13.51 -20.26 -13.79
C THR A 29 -13.77 -20.39 -12.29
N ALA A 30 -12.72 -20.28 -11.47
CA ALA A 30 -12.91 -19.88 -10.08
C ALA A 30 -13.29 -18.40 -10.08
N GLN A 31 -14.60 -18.12 -10.03
CA GLN A 31 -15.16 -16.78 -9.93
C GLN A 31 -14.50 -16.03 -8.75
N PRO A 32 -13.73 -14.94 -8.98
CA PRO A 32 -13.43 -14.01 -7.91
C PRO A 32 -14.63 -13.06 -7.78
N GLY A 33 -15.29 -13.01 -6.61
CA GLY A 33 -16.16 -11.86 -6.32
C GLY A 33 -17.42 -12.05 -5.49
N THR A 34 -17.71 -13.23 -4.93
CA THR A 34 -18.88 -13.38 -4.03
C THR A 34 -18.56 -14.01 -2.67
N SER A 35 -17.48 -14.78 -2.56
CA SER A 35 -17.03 -15.42 -1.32
C SER A 35 -16.29 -14.49 -0.36
N ASP A 36 -15.77 -13.36 -0.83
CA ASP A 36 -14.96 -12.46 0.01
C ASP A 36 -15.82 -11.76 1.07
N LEU A 37 -16.94 -11.15 0.66
CA LEU A 37 -17.85 -10.47 1.61
C LEU A 37 -18.47 -11.45 2.61
N ALA A 38 -18.87 -12.64 2.16
CA ALA A 38 -19.40 -13.68 3.03
C ALA A 38 -18.35 -14.12 4.07
N PHE A 39 -17.10 -14.34 3.64
CA PHE A 39 -16.00 -14.66 4.54
C PHE A 39 -15.76 -13.56 5.58
N TYR A 40 -15.75 -12.28 5.17
CA TYR A 40 -15.62 -11.17 6.12
C TYR A 40 -16.79 -11.13 7.11
N THR A 41 -18.04 -11.30 6.65
CA THR A 41 -19.19 -11.30 7.56
C THR A 41 -19.16 -12.46 8.56
N GLU A 42 -18.75 -13.66 8.14
CA GLU A 42 -18.61 -14.83 9.02
C GLU A 42 -17.51 -14.63 10.07
N VAL A 43 -16.37 -14.07 9.66
CA VAL A 43 -15.25 -13.75 10.57
C VAL A 43 -15.67 -12.69 11.59
N ILE A 44 -16.34 -11.62 11.14
CA ILE A 44 -16.79 -10.52 12.01
C ILE A 44 -17.82 -11.01 13.03
N MET A 45 -18.83 -11.74 12.57
CA MET A 45 -19.88 -12.28 13.45
C MET A 45 -19.31 -13.25 14.49
N SER A 46 -18.39 -14.13 14.09
CA SER A 46 -17.72 -15.08 14.99
C SER A 46 -16.85 -14.38 16.03
N PHE A 47 -16.13 -13.33 15.64
CA PHE A 47 -15.29 -12.55 16.54
C PHE A 47 -16.11 -11.77 17.58
N PHE A 48 -17.22 -11.15 17.18
CA PHE A 48 -18.11 -10.46 18.11
C PHE A 48 -18.77 -11.42 19.10
N GLN A 49 -19.09 -12.66 18.70
CA GLN A 49 -19.58 -13.67 19.62
C GLN A 49 -18.53 -14.04 20.69
N LEU A 50 -17.26 -14.13 20.32
CA LEU A 50 -16.15 -14.36 21.26
C LEU A 50 -16.00 -13.20 22.26
N LEU A 51 -16.03 -11.96 21.76
CA LEU A 51 -15.97 -10.76 22.62
C LEU A 51 -17.17 -10.64 23.56
N ARG A 52 -18.38 -11.00 23.12
CA ARG A 52 -19.57 -11.03 24.00
C ARG A 52 -19.47 -12.08 25.09
N LYS A 53 -18.89 -13.25 24.79
CA LYS A 53 -18.69 -14.34 25.76
C LYS A 53 -17.60 -14.03 26.78
N LYS A 54 -16.62 -13.18 26.44
CA LYS A 54 -15.48 -12.83 27.30
C LYS A 54 -15.21 -11.32 27.30
N LYS A 55 -15.84 -10.60 28.24
CA LYS A 55 -15.78 -9.12 28.29
C LYS A 55 -14.41 -8.54 28.65
N GLU A 56 -13.54 -9.32 29.29
CA GLU A 56 -12.18 -8.91 29.66
C GLU A 56 -11.28 -8.70 28.43
N LEU A 57 -11.61 -9.32 27.28
CA LEU A 57 -10.85 -9.15 26.04
C LEU A 57 -11.16 -7.85 25.29
N ILE A 58 -12.28 -7.19 25.61
CA ILE A 58 -12.70 -5.95 24.94
C ILE A 58 -11.64 -4.85 25.08
N PRO A 59 -11.18 -4.47 26.30
CA PRO A 59 -10.14 -3.45 26.44
C PRO A 59 -8.81 -3.87 25.81
N LEU A 60 -8.44 -5.16 25.93
CA LEU A 60 -7.18 -5.67 25.38
C LEU A 60 -7.13 -5.54 23.85
N VAL A 61 -8.15 -6.05 23.17
CA VAL A 61 -8.26 -5.99 21.71
C VAL A 61 -8.40 -4.53 21.27
N PHE A 62 -9.14 -3.72 22.01
CA PHE A 62 -9.29 -2.29 21.72
C PHE A 62 -7.93 -1.58 21.70
N PHE A 63 -7.12 -1.70 22.75
CA PHE A 63 -5.80 -1.06 22.77
C PHE A 63 -4.86 -1.62 21.71
N MET A 64 -4.90 -2.93 21.45
CA MET A 64 -4.06 -3.54 20.42
C MET A 64 -4.43 -3.06 19.02
N THR A 65 -5.73 -3.00 18.69
CA THR A 65 -6.21 -2.52 17.39
C THR A 65 -6.00 -1.01 17.23
N ALA A 66 -6.22 -0.22 18.29
CA ALA A 66 -5.91 1.20 18.32
C ALA A 66 -4.40 1.46 18.13
N ALA A 67 -3.54 0.66 18.76
CA ALA A 67 -2.09 0.75 18.59
C ALA A 67 -1.66 0.36 17.17
N ALA A 68 -2.15 -0.76 16.64
CA ALA A 68 -1.81 -1.21 15.29
C ALA A 68 -2.28 -0.23 14.20
N SER A 69 -3.52 0.26 14.32
CA SER A 69 -4.07 1.27 13.41
C SER A 69 -3.35 2.61 13.55
N GLY A 70 -3.08 3.07 14.77
CA GLY A 70 -2.33 4.29 15.04
C GLY A 70 -0.90 4.25 14.50
N ALA A 71 -0.20 3.13 14.70
CA ALA A 71 1.15 2.93 14.16
C ALA A 71 1.14 2.92 12.62
N SER A 72 0.15 2.25 12.02
CA SER A 72 0.01 2.20 10.55
C SER A 72 -0.30 3.58 9.97
N ALA A 73 -1.23 4.32 10.59
CA ALA A 73 -1.56 5.68 10.19
C ALA A 73 -0.37 6.63 10.34
N PHE A 74 0.37 6.53 11.44
CA PHE A 74 1.56 7.34 11.66
C PHE A 74 2.69 7.00 10.68
N ALA A 75 2.87 5.73 10.34
CA ALA A 75 3.84 5.31 9.33
C ALA A 75 3.53 5.98 7.97
N ILE A 76 2.28 5.89 7.51
CA ILE A 76 1.86 6.54 6.25
C ILE A 76 2.03 8.06 6.31
N TYR A 77 1.64 8.68 7.43
CA TYR A 77 1.82 10.12 7.64
C TYR A 77 3.30 10.55 7.62
N SER A 78 4.18 9.77 8.26
CA SER A 78 5.61 10.07 8.37
C SER A 78 6.33 10.07 7.03
N LEU A 79 5.89 9.21 6.09
CA LEU A 79 6.45 9.13 4.75
C LEU A 79 6.11 10.39 3.94
N GLY A 80 4.90 10.93 4.06
CA GLY A 80 4.49 12.14 3.35
C GLY A 80 5.11 13.46 3.86
N LYS A 81 5.94 13.39 4.90
CA LYS A 81 6.55 14.58 5.50
C LYS A 81 7.72 15.08 4.66
N THR A 82 7.91 16.40 4.61
CA THR A 82 9.00 17.05 3.86
C THR A 82 10.41 16.76 4.40
N ASP A 83 10.50 16.13 5.56
CA ASP A 83 11.78 15.69 6.14
C ASP A 83 12.26 14.36 5.52
N VAL A 84 11.39 13.65 4.79
CA VAL A 84 11.70 12.34 4.20
C VAL A 84 11.84 12.48 2.69
N ILE A 85 13.00 12.10 2.18
CA ILE A 85 13.26 12.09 0.74
C ILE A 85 12.75 10.76 0.16
N ILE A 86 11.53 10.78 -0.39
CA ILE A 86 10.97 9.62 -1.13
C ILE A 86 11.48 9.61 -2.58
N ASP A 87 11.41 10.74 -3.27
CA ASP A 87 11.82 10.87 -4.66
C ASP A 87 13.01 11.82 -4.80
N ARG A 88 14.22 11.23 -4.76
CA ARG A 88 15.47 11.96 -4.89
C ARG A 88 15.68 12.58 -6.28
N LYS A 89 14.97 12.12 -7.32
CA LYS A 89 15.17 12.59 -8.70
C LYS A 89 14.30 13.80 -9.03
N ARG A 90 13.06 13.83 -8.56
CA ARG A 90 12.12 14.91 -8.88
C ARG A 90 12.11 16.04 -7.85
N ASN A 91 12.42 15.75 -6.59
CA ASN A 91 12.43 16.75 -5.52
C ASN A 91 13.54 16.44 -4.49
N PRO A 92 14.81 16.81 -4.79
CA PRO A 92 15.94 16.50 -3.91
C PRO A 92 15.92 17.27 -2.59
N GLU A 93 15.21 18.41 -2.52
CA GLU A 93 15.17 19.32 -1.36
C GLU A 93 13.71 19.56 -0.91
N PRO A 94 13.04 18.54 -0.36
CA PRO A 94 11.63 18.63 -0.01
C PRO A 94 11.32 19.65 1.11
N TRP A 95 12.28 19.97 1.97
CA TRP A 95 12.16 21.01 3.00
C TRP A 95 12.16 22.44 2.43
N GLU A 96 12.62 22.64 1.20
CA GLU A 96 12.62 23.97 0.56
C GLU A 96 11.24 24.37 0.01
N THR A 97 10.40 23.37 -0.28
CA THR A 97 9.10 23.56 -0.95
C THR A 97 7.94 23.41 0.05
N VAL A 98 8.10 24.10 1.18
CA VAL A 98 7.20 24.03 2.32
C VAL A 98 6.29 25.26 2.33
N ASP A 99 4.97 25.07 2.35
CA ASP A 99 4.04 26.18 2.57
C ASP A 99 4.13 26.67 4.02
N PRO A 100 4.52 27.94 4.26
CA PRO A 100 4.62 28.51 5.60
C PRO A 100 3.24 28.81 6.23
N ASN A 101 2.17 28.90 5.44
CA ASN A 101 0.84 29.28 5.94
C ASN A 101 0.12 28.11 6.64
N VAL A 102 0.61 26.88 6.47
CA VAL A 102 -0.02 25.69 7.02
C VAL A 102 0.81 25.12 8.16
N PRO A 103 0.24 24.97 9.37
CA PRO A 103 0.93 24.32 10.48
C PRO A 103 1.20 22.86 10.16
N ARG A 104 2.47 22.45 10.17
CA ARG A 104 2.87 21.07 9.85
C ARG A 104 2.88 20.11 11.05
N LYS A 105 2.88 20.64 12.28
CA LYS A 105 2.92 19.80 13.49
C LYS A 105 1.52 19.30 13.81
N LEU A 106 1.44 18.07 14.31
CA LEU A 106 0.17 17.44 14.75
C LEU A 106 -0.55 18.26 15.82
N ILE A 107 0.20 18.97 16.65
CA ILE A 107 -0.31 19.89 17.68
C ILE A 107 0.43 21.20 17.52
N THR A 108 -0.30 22.28 17.34
CA THR A 108 0.25 23.64 17.36
C THR A 108 -0.52 24.46 18.38
N ILE A 109 0.23 25.15 19.25
CA ILE A 109 -0.32 26.13 20.20
C ILE A 109 0.38 27.45 19.86
N ASN A 110 -0.36 28.40 19.29
CA ASN A 110 0.11 29.75 18.96
C ASN A 110 1.41 29.82 18.12
N GLN A 111 1.64 28.83 17.25
CA GLN A 111 2.82 28.83 16.38
C GLN A 111 2.48 29.49 15.04
N GLU A 112 2.88 30.75 14.89
CA GLU A 112 2.89 31.42 13.59
C GLU A 112 4.21 31.14 12.88
N TRP A 113 4.15 30.58 11.68
CA TRP A 113 5.32 30.41 10.83
C TRP A 113 5.38 31.56 9.82
N LYS A 114 6.44 32.34 9.84
CA LYS A 114 6.68 33.44 8.88
C LYS A 114 7.92 33.15 8.07
N PRO A 115 7.88 33.31 6.73
CA PRO A 115 9.06 33.11 5.89
C PRO A 115 10.12 34.17 6.22
N ILE A 116 11.38 33.76 6.20
CA ILE A 116 12.52 34.65 6.45
C ILE A 116 12.81 35.41 5.15
N GLU A 117 12.66 36.73 5.18
CA GLU A 117 12.80 37.59 3.99
C GLU A 117 14.20 37.54 3.38
N GLU A 118 15.24 37.44 4.22
CA GLU A 118 16.63 37.34 3.80
C GLU A 118 16.86 36.09 2.93
N LEU A 119 16.33 34.93 3.35
CA LEU A 119 16.41 33.69 2.59
C LEU A 119 15.67 33.79 1.25
N GLN A 120 14.53 34.49 1.22
CA GLN A 120 13.82 34.73 -0.03
C GLN A 120 14.61 35.62 -0.98
N ASN A 121 15.26 36.67 -0.48
CA ASN A 121 16.07 37.58 -1.29
C ASN A 121 17.28 36.87 -1.91
N VAL A 122 18.00 36.06 -1.12
CA VAL A 122 19.13 35.25 -1.62
C VAL A 122 18.66 34.26 -2.69
N ARG A 123 17.50 33.62 -2.49
CA ARG A 123 16.93 32.68 -3.46
C ARG A 123 16.54 33.37 -4.76
N ARG A 124 15.92 34.55 -4.70
CA ARG A 124 15.57 35.36 -5.89
C ARG A 124 16.81 35.84 -6.64
N ALA A 125 17.93 36.06 -5.96
CA ALA A 125 19.19 36.48 -6.58
C ALA A 125 19.96 35.32 -7.22
N THR A 126 19.74 34.10 -6.74
CA THR A 126 20.45 32.88 -7.20
C THR A 126 19.73 32.16 -8.35
N ARG A 127 18.40 32.35 -8.47
CA ARG A 127 17.54 31.66 -9.43
C ARG A 127 17.19 32.54 -10.63
#